data_AF-A0A2S8VJM0-F1
#
_entry.id   AF-A0A2S8VJM0-F1
#
_cell.length_a   1.000
_cell.length_b   1.000
_cell.length_c   1.000
_cell.angle_alpha   90.00
_cell.angle_beta   90.00
_cell.angle_gamma   90.00
#
_symmetry.space_group_name_H-M   'P 1'
#
loop_
_entity.id
_entity.type
_entity.pdbx_description
1 polymer ?
#
loop_
_entity_poly.entity_id
_entity_poly.type
_entity_poly.pdbx_seq_one_letter_code
_entity_poly.pdbx_strand_id
1 'polypeptide(L)'
;MKALATALMVTATLVGMSAAHADGKTREQVQQELQAAKAAGQVTFGELDYPPAAAAQTSMTRDQVQQELQSAKAAGQVTTAELDYPPRAAVSQSGGKTREQVRQELAEAKARGEYTFGELDYPPKGK
;
A
#
# COMPACT_ATOMS: atom_id res chain seq x y z
N MET A 1 7.53 58.58 24.73
CA MET A 1 8.87 58.25 25.26
C MET A 1 9.49 57.21 24.33
N LYS A 2 10.52 57.63 23.58
CA LYS A 2 11.69 56.86 23.06
C LYS A 2 11.36 55.66 22.14
N ALA A 3 11.49 55.77 20.81
CA ALA A 3 12.74 55.69 19.99
C ALA A 3 13.40 54.29 20.14
N LEU A 4 13.71 53.51 19.09
CA LEU A 4 14.48 53.84 17.90
C LEU A 4 14.27 52.78 16.78
N ALA A 5 14.35 53.25 15.54
CA ALA A 5 14.54 52.49 14.32
C ALA A 5 15.91 51.80 14.30
N THR A 6 16.05 50.69 13.56
CA THR A 6 17.19 50.45 12.65
C THR A 6 16.82 49.32 11.69
N ALA A 7 16.49 49.69 10.45
CA ALA A 7 16.45 48.80 9.31
C ALA A 7 17.89 48.60 8.82
N LEU A 8 18.35 47.35 8.70
CA LEU A 8 19.64 47.03 8.10
C LEU A 8 19.38 46.45 6.70
N MET A 9 19.24 47.32 5.70
CA MET A 9 19.46 46.94 4.31
C MET A 9 20.96 46.70 4.12
N VAL A 10 21.36 45.48 3.79
CA VAL A 10 22.70 45.20 3.28
C VAL A 10 22.56 44.94 1.78
N THR A 11 22.63 46.02 1.00
CA THR A 11 22.89 45.96 -0.43
C THR A 11 24.39 45.98 -0.65
N ALA A 12 24.97 44.85 -1.07
CA ALA A 12 26.31 44.78 -1.60
C ALA A 12 26.24 44.21 -3.02
N THR A 13 26.16 45.10 -4.00
CA THR A 13 26.43 44.77 -5.41
C THR A 13 27.85 45.23 -5.73
N LEU A 14 28.76 44.29 -5.96
CA LEU A 14 29.93 44.55 -6.79
C LEU A 14 30.12 43.37 -7.75
N VAL A 15 29.89 43.68 -9.02
CA VAL A 15 30.15 42.86 -10.21
C VAL A 15 31.65 42.61 -10.33
N GLY A 16 32.04 41.34 -10.43
CA GLY A 16 33.37 40.89 -10.83
C GLY A 16 33.22 39.69 -11.76
N MET A 17 33.30 39.95 -13.07
CA MET A 17 33.25 38.93 -14.11
C MET A 17 34.60 38.19 -14.14
N SER A 18 34.61 36.90 -13.79
CA SER A 18 35.63 35.95 -14.25
C SER A 18 35.03 34.57 -14.40
N ALA A 19 35.33 33.96 -15.53
CA ALA A 19 34.75 32.72 -16.02
C ALA A 19 35.17 31.50 -15.19
N ALA A 20 34.25 30.54 -15.08
CA ALA A 20 34.51 29.11 -14.93
C ALA A 20 35.26 28.62 -13.66
N HIS A 21 34.74 28.95 -12.50
CA HIS A 21 34.67 27.97 -11.41
C HIS A 21 33.20 27.88 -11.01
N ALA A 22 32.58 26.70 -11.08
CA ALA A 22 31.33 26.50 -10.36
C ALA A 22 31.59 26.93 -8.92
N ASP A 23 30.82 27.87 -8.37
CA ASP A 23 30.94 28.32 -6.99
C ASP A 23 30.98 27.10 -6.07
N GLY A 24 32.19 26.72 -5.68
CA GLY A 24 32.42 25.58 -4.81
C GLY A 24 31.91 25.91 -3.42
N LYS A 25 31.34 24.93 -2.73
CA LYS A 25 30.96 25.11 -1.32
C LYS A 25 32.15 25.63 -0.52
N THR A 26 31.92 26.62 0.34
CA THR A 26 32.97 27.09 1.23
C THR A 26 33.34 25.99 2.23
N ARG A 27 34.54 26.07 2.82
CA ARG A 27 34.99 25.10 3.82
C ARG A 27 34.00 25.02 4.99
N GLU A 28 33.44 26.16 5.40
CA GLU A 28 32.46 26.25 6.47
C GLU A 28 31.17 25.52 6.10
N GLN A 29 30.68 25.68 4.87
CA GLN A 29 29.49 24.98 4.37
C GLN A 29 29.71 23.46 4.36
N VAL A 30 30.87 23.00 3.88
CA VAL A 30 31.20 21.56 3.88
C VAL A 30 31.27 21.00 5.30
N GLN A 31 31.82 21.75 6.25
CA GLN A 31 31.87 21.31 7.65
C GLN A 31 30.48 21.20 8.29
N GLN A 32 29.59 22.17 8.00
CA GLN A 32 28.21 22.12 8.48
C GLN A 32 27.45 20.93 7.90
N GLU A 33 27.60 20.66 6.60
CA GLU A 33 26.98 19.49 5.96
C GLU A 33 27.51 18.18 6.53
N LEU A 34 28.82 18.08 6.75
CA LEU A 34 29.41 16.90 7.36
C LEU A 34 28.88 16.68 8.79
N GLN A 35 28.74 17.74 9.58
CA GLN A 35 28.16 17.65 10.92
C GLN A 35 26.69 17.19 10.87
N ALA A 36 25.90 17.74 9.95
CA ALA A 36 24.51 17.36 9.75
C ALA A 36 24.38 15.89 9.30
N ALA A 37 25.21 15.45 8.35
CA ALA A 37 25.20 14.08 7.86
C ALA A 37 25.59 13.06 8.95
N LYS A 38 26.56 13.41 9.82
CA LYS A 38 26.90 12.61 11.00
C LYS A 38 25.72 12.53 11.98
N ALA A 39 25.05 13.64 12.26
CA ALA A 39 23.88 13.67 13.13
C ALA A 39 22.70 12.85 12.56
N ALA A 40 22.56 12.83 11.23
CA ALA A 40 21.56 12.04 10.51
C ALA A 40 21.94 10.56 10.34
N GLY A 41 23.10 10.12 10.83
CA GLY A 41 23.57 8.73 10.67
C GLY A 41 23.93 8.35 9.23
N GLN A 42 24.15 9.34 8.35
CA GLN A 42 24.47 9.14 6.93
C GLN A 42 25.97 8.90 6.68
N VAL A 43 26.80 8.99 7.73
CA VAL A 43 28.24 8.79 7.67
C VAL A 43 28.61 7.67 8.64
N THR A 44 29.30 6.65 8.14
CA THR A 44 29.83 5.55 8.95
C THR A 44 31.34 5.63 9.06
N PHE A 45 31.90 5.00 10.09
CA PHE A 45 33.34 4.98 10.37
C PHE A 45 33.80 3.53 10.47
N GLY A 46 34.88 3.19 9.76
CA GLY A 46 35.42 1.83 9.72
C GLY A 46 34.96 1.04 8.50
N GLU A 47 35.61 -0.11 8.29
CA GLU A 47 35.46 -0.95 7.09
C GLU A 47 34.15 -1.76 7.06
N LEU A 48 33.51 -1.96 8.23
CA LEU A 48 32.39 -2.90 8.38
C LEU A 48 31.00 -2.26 8.28
N ASP A 49 30.90 -0.95 8.52
CA ASP A 49 29.63 -0.23 8.60
C ASP A 49 29.29 0.51 7.29
N TYR A 50 29.91 0.14 6.18
CA TYR A 50 29.56 0.67 4.86
C TYR A 50 28.69 -0.33 4.08
N PRO A 51 27.52 0.07 3.57
CA PRO A 51 26.94 1.42 3.60
C PRO A 51 26.22 1.75 4.92
N PRO A 52 26.00 3.05 5.23
CA PRO A 52 25.12 3.46 6.33
C PRO A 52 23.76 2.78 6.24
N ALA A 53 23.24 2.33 7.39
CA ALA A 53 21.91 1.74 7.47
C ALA A 53 20.86 2.73 6.95
N ALA A 54 20.09 2.33 5.94
CA ALA A 54 19.00 3.14 5.44
C ALA A 54 17.93 3.27 6.53
N ALA A 55 17.52 4.50 6.84
CA ALA A 55 16.39 4.73 7.72
C ALA A 55 15.15 4.08 7.10
N ALA A 56 14.54 3.11 7.80
CA ALA A 56 13.31 2.47 7.35
C ALA A 56 12.22 3.54 7.17
N GLN A 57 11.89 3.85 5.92
CA GLN A 57 10.80 4.76 5.58
C GLN A 57 9.49 3.98 5.67
N THR A 58 9.00 3.74 6.88
CA THR A 58 7.64 3.19 7.04
C THR A 58 6.65 4.35 6.98
N SER A 59 5.84 4.40 5.92
CA SER A 59 4.78 5.41 5.77
C SER A 59 3.59 5.17 6.71
N MET A 60 3.45 3.96 7.24
CA MET A 60 2.33 3.56 8.09
C MET A 60 2.71 3.44 9.55
N THR A 61 1.85 3.95 10.43
CA THR A 61 1.97 3.70 11.86
C THR A 61 1.52 2.28 12.19
N ARG A 62 1.98 1.75 13.33
CA ARG A 62 1.54 0.44 13.82
C ARG A 62 0.02 0.36 13.99
N ASP A 63 -0.62 1.47 14.35
CA ASP A 63 -2.07 1.53 14.54
C ASP A 63 -2.81 1.48 13.21
N GLN A 64 -2.31 2.15 12.18
CA GLN A 64 -2.87 2.09 10.83
C GLN A 64 -2.82 0.68 10.25
N VAL A 65 -1.69 -0.01 10.41
CA VAL A 65 -1.54 -1.41 9.96
C VAL A 65 -2.51 -2.34 10.71
N GLN A 66 -2.70 -2.12 12.01
CA GLN A 66 -3.67 -2.90 12.79
C GLN A 66 -5.10 -2.66 12.32
N GLN A 67 -5.46 -1.41 12.03
CA GLN A 67 -6.79 -1.05 11.55
C GLN A 67 -7.07 -1.66 10.18
N GLU A 68 -6.10 -1.62 9.25
CA GLU A 68 -6.22 -2.25 7.93
C GLU A 68 -6.31 -3.79 8.02
N LEU A 69 -5.53 -4.40 8.92
CA LEU A 69 -5.63 -5.84 9.12
C LEU A 69 -7.01 -6.25 9.66
N GLN A 70 -7.59 -5.46 10.57
CA GLN A 70 -8.94 -5.70 11.09
C GLN A 70 -10.00 -5.54 10.00
N SER A 71 -9.91 -4.51 9.16
CA SER A 71 -10.86 -4.31 8.06
C SER A 71 -10.76 -5.43 7.03
N ALA A 72 -9.55 -5.86 6.67
CA ALA A 72 -9.33 -6.96 5.73
C ALA A 72 -9.87 -8.30 6.26
N LYS A 73 -9.73 -8.56 7.57
CA LYS A 73 -10.34 -9.71 8.24
C LYS A 73 -11.86 -9.65 8.19
N ALA A 74 -12.46 -8.49 8.50
CA ALA A 74 -13.91 -8.30 8.44
C ALA A 74 -14.46 -8.45 7.01
N ALA A 75 -13.69 -8.05 6.01
CA ALA A 75 -14.02 -8.22 4.59
C ALA A 75 -13.80 -9.66 4.06
N GLY A 76 -13.28 -10.58 4.89
CA GLY A 76 -12.98 -11.95 4.48
C GLY A 76 -11.81 -12.06 3.50
N GLN A 77 -10.95 -11.05 3.43
CA GLN A 77 -9.79 -11.01 2.53
C GLN A 77 -8.57 -11.73 3.09
N VAL A 78 -8.59 -12.08 4.38
CA VAL A 78 -7.48 -12.75 5.09
C VAL A 78 -7.93 -14.14 5.53
N THR A 79 -7.17 -15.16 5.15
CA THR A 79 -7.36 -16.54 5.60
C THR A 79 -6.55 -16.80 6.86
N THR A 80 -7.06 -17.66 7.75
CA THR A 80 -6.36 -18.03 8.99
C THR A 80 -5.89 -19.49 9.02
N ALA A 81 -6.38 -20.31 8.09
CA ALA A 81 -6.00 -21.70 7.93
C ALA A 81 -5.31 -21.93 6.58
N GLU A 82 -4.38 -22.89 6.54
CA GLU A 82 -3.57 -23.24 5.36
C GLU A 82 -4.42 -23.69 4.17
N LEU A 83 -5.58 -24.31 4.43
CA LEU A 83 -6.48 -24.84 3.41
C LEU A 83 -7.57 -23.84 2.96
N ASP A 84 -7.61 -22.63 3.53
CA ASP A 84 -8.64 -21.63 3.23
C ASP A 84 -8.29 -20.72 2.05
N TYR A 85 -7.22 -21.04 1.30
CA TYR A 85 -6.83 -20.28 0.11
C TYR A 85 -7.53 -20.82 -1.16
N PRO A 86 -8.07 -19.93 -2.02
CA PRO A 86 -8.11 -18.48 -1.88
C PRO A 86 -9.17 -18.04 -0.86
N PRO A 87 -8.98 -16.89 -0.17
CA PRO A 87 -10.00 -16.31 0.71
C PRO A 87 -11.32 -16.30 -0.04
N ARG A 88 -12.32 -16.99 0.53
CA ARG A 88 -13.69 -16.91 0.02
C ARG A 88 -14.09 -15.46 0.19
N ALA A 89 -14.04 -14.68 -0.89
CA ALA A 89 -14.62 -13.35 -0.94
C ALA A 89 -15.97 -13.45 -0.23
N ALA A 90 -16.23 -12.56 0.74
CA ALA A 90 -17.48 -12.54 1.49
C ALA A 90 -18.59 -12.68 0.46
N VAL A 91 -19.10 -13.90 0.32
CA VAL A 91 -20.03 -14.22 -0.74
C VAL A 91 -21.21 -13.40 -0.34
N SER A 92 -21.47 -12.32 -1.09
CA SER A 92 -22.73 -11.65 -0.99
C SER A 92 -23.74 -12.77 -1.09
N GLN A 93 -24.45 -13.04 0.00
CA GLN A 93 -25.53 -14.02 0.06
C GLN A 93 -26.65 -13.64 -0.94
N SER A 94 -26.47 -12.58 -1.73
CA SER A 94 -27.27 -12.19 -2.88
C SER A 94 -27.05 -13.15 -4.06
N GLY A 95 -27.93 -14.15 -4.16
CA GLY A 95 -28.44 -14.57 -5.46
C GLY A 95 -28.36 -16.05 -5.80
N GLY A 96 -27.79 -16.89 -4.93
CA GLY A 96 -27.85 -18.35 -5.12
C GLY A 96 -29.24 -18.90 -4.79
N LYS A 97 -29.73 -19.86 -5.59
CA LYS A 97 -30.95 -20.60 -5.24
C LYS A 97 -30.75 -21.35 -3.93
N THR A 98 -31.72 -21.28 -3.02
CA THR A 98 -31.70 -22.11 -1.83
C THR A 98 -31.80 -23.59 -2.22
N ARG A 99 -31.34 -24.49 -1.35
CA ARG A 99 -31.48 -25.93 -1.60
C ARG A 99 -32.93 -26.34 -1.83
N GLU A 100 -33.87 -25.63 -1.21
CA GLU A 100 -35.29 -25.87 -1.39
C GLU A 100 -35.78 -25.42 -2.77
N GLN A 101 -35.35 -24.23 -3.23
CA GLN A 101 -35.65 -23.76 -4.59
C GLN A 101 -35.09 -24.71 -5.66
N VAL A 102 -33.87 -25.22 -5.48
CA VAL A 102 -33.28 -26.20 -6.40
C VAL A 102 -34.08 -27.51 -6.42
N ARG A 103 -34.56 -27.98 -5.26
CA ARG A 103 -35.40 -29.18 -5.17
C ARG A 103 -36.74 -28.99 -5.86
N GLN A 104 -37.36 -27.83 -5.67
CA GLN A 104 -38.63 -27.50 -6.31
C GLN A 104 -38.49 -27.48 -7.84
N GLU A 105 -37.47 -26.78 -8.36
CA GLU A 105 -37.23 -26.73 -9.81
C GLU A 105 -36.91 -28.11 -10.40
N LEU A 106 -36.17 -28.95 -9.67
CA LEU A 106 -35.93 -30.33 -10.10
C LEU A 106 -37.23 -31.15 -10.16
N ALA A 107 -38.14 -30.96 -9.20
CA ALA A 107 -39.43 -31.62 -9.21
C ALA A 107 -40.32 -31.14 -10.38
N GLU A 108 -40.31 -29.83 -10.66
CA GLU A 108 -41.01 -29.25 -11.80
C GLU A 108 -40.46 -29.75 -13.14
N ALA A 109 -39.15 -29.79 -13.32
CA ALA A 109 -38.50 -30.33 -14.52
C ALA A 109 -38.84 -31.82 -14.74
N LYS A 110 -38.89 -32.61 -13.66
CA LYS A 110 -39.36 -34.01 -13.70
C LYS A 110 -40.81 -34.10 -14.14
N ALA A 111 -41.69 -33.25 -13.61
CA ALA A 111 -43.11 -33.24 -13.97
C ALA A 111 -43.33 -32.83 -15.44
N ARG A 112 -42.50 -31.92 -15.97
CA ARG A 112 -42.51 -31.52 -17.38
C ARG A 112 -41.83 -32.53 -18.32
N GLY A 113 -41.15 -33.54 -17.78
CA GLY A 113 -40.41 -34.53 -18.57
C GLY A 113 -39.13 -33.98 -19.19
N GLU A 114 -38.63 -32.83 -18.71
CA GLU A 114 -37.38 -32.18 -19.14
C GLU A 114 -36.13 -32.87 -18.54
N TYR A 115 -36.34 -33.79 -17.59
CA TYR A 115 -35.28 -34.52 -16.89
C TYR A 115 -35.61 -36.01 -16.83
N THR A 116 -34.72 -36.86 -17.36
CA THR A 116 -34.79 -38.32 -17.32
C THR A 116 -33.53 -38.90 -16.67
N PHE A 117 -33.61 -40.12 -16.13
CA PHE A 117 -32.46 -40.83 -15.56
C PHE A 117 -32.22 -42.13 -16.34
N GLY A 118 -31.04 -42.27 -16.94
CA GLY A 118 -30.64 -43.46 -17.70
C GLY A 118 -30.27 -43.15 -19.15
N GLU A 119 -29.31 -43.89 -19.71
CA GLU A 119 -28.81 -43.68 -21.08
C GLU A 119 -29.86 -44.00 -22.16
N LEU A 120 -30.84 -44.86 -21.84
CA LEU A 120 -31.90 -45.28 -22.77
C LEU A 120 -33.04 -44.25 -22.91
N ASP A 121 -33.12 -43.31 -21.96
CA ASP A 121 -34.18 -42.30 -21.88
C ASP A 121 -33.67 -40.90 -22.27
N TYR A 122 -32.48 -40.82 -22.90
CA TYR A 122 -31.90 -39.59 -23.42
C TYR A 122 -32.03 -39.53 -24.96
N PRO A 123 -32.39 -38.36 -25.54
CA PRO A 123 -32.74 -37.12 -24.87
C PRO A 123 -34.18 -37.15 -24.30
N PRO A 124 -34.48 -36.33 -23.27
CA PRO A 124 -35.83 -36.19 -22.74
C PRO A 124 -36.80 -35.78 -23.86
N LYS A 125 -37.85 -36.57 -24.04
CA LYS A 125 -38.92 -36.28 -25.00
C LYS A 125 -39.92 -35.35 -24.31
N GLY A 126 -39.56 -34.08 -24.20
CA GLY A 126 -40.46 -33.03 -23.72
C GLY A 126 -41.77 -33.02 -24.51
N LYS A 127 -42.83 -32.48 -23.90
CA LYS A 127 -44.15 -32.35 -24.54
C LYS A 127 -44.20 -31.15 -25.47
#